data_AF-A0A914ISR7-F1
#
_entry.id   AF-A0A914ISR7-F1
#
_cell.length_a   1.000
_cell.length_b   1.000
_cell.length_c   1.000
_cell.angle_alpha   90.00
_cell.angle_beta   90.00
_cell.angle_gamma   90.00
#
_symmetry.space_group_name_H-M   'P 1'
#
loop_
_entity.id
_entity.type
_entity.pdbx_description
1 polymer ?
#
loop_
_entity_poly.entity_id
_entity_poly.type
_entity_poly.pdbx_seq_one_letter_code
_entity_poly.pdbx_strand_id
1 'polypeptide(L)'
;MFSLLCFSHIIRRDSLADQLIFKKIQEGLGGSVRLMLTGSAPCADIVLTFMRCALGAVIIEGYGQTECVACATITLEGDCVPGHVGVPSPCNAFKDIYLCSEQFSIENGKPYYDPKNLTNCKAYGIKLSSGGC
;
A
#
# COMPACT_ATOMS: atom_id res chain seq x y z
N MET A 1 -24.46 8.64 -7.44
CA MET A 1 -23.75 8.41 -8.72
C MET A 1 -22.30 8.90 -8.70
N PHE A 2 -21.99 10.03 -8.06
CA PHE A 2 -20.65 10.63 -7.99
C PHE A 2 -19.59 9.74 -7.29
N SER A 3 -19.95 9.11 -6.17
CA SER A 3 -19.04 8.25 -5.39
C SER A 3 -18.79 6.87 -6.04
N LEU A 4 -19.76 6.32 -6.79
CA LEU A 4 -19.67 4.98 -7.39
C LEU A 4 -18.73 4.91 -8.60
N LEU A 5 -18.49 6.02 -9.30
CA LEU A 5 -17.57 6.06 -10.45
C LEU A 5 -16.10 6.09 -10.03
N CYS A 6 -15.79 6.70 -8.88
CA CYS A 6 -14.43 6.72 -8.34
C CYS A 6 -13.95 5.30 -7.95
N PHE A 7 -14.88 4.42 -7.55
CA PHE A 7 -14.59 3.01 -7.27
C PHE A 7 -14.28 2.18 -8.54
N SER A 8 -14.68 2.63 -9.72
CA SER A 8 -14.66 1.83 -10.95
C SER A 8 -13.57 2.26 -11.94
N HIS A 9 -12.45 2.84 -11.48
CA HIS A 9 -11.34 3.31 -12.32
C HIS A 9 -11.67 4.48 -13.27
N ILE A 10 -12.91 4.99 -13.25
CA ILE A 10 -13.36 6.03 -14.17
C ILE A 10 -13.22 7.39 -13.48
N ILE A 11 -12.04 7.99 -13.64
CA ILE A 11 -11.76 9.38 -13.26
C ILE A 11 -12.49 10.30 -14.26
N ARG A 12 -13.66 10.83 -13.90
CA ARG A 12 -14.40 11.83 -14.71
C ARG A 12 -14.34 13.19 -14.03
N ARG A 13 -13.81 14.20 -14.73
CA ARG A 13 -13.82 15.61 -14.30
C ARG A 13 -15.03 16.40 -14.83
N ASP A 14 -15.95 15.70 -15.51
CA ASP A 14 -17.00 16.32 -16.32
C ASP A 14 -18.33 16.48 -15.56
N SER A 15 -18.37 15.97 -14.32
CA SER A 15 -19.55 16.10 -13.50
C SER A 15 -19.65 17.53 -12.95
N LEU A 16 -20.84 18.14 -13.07
CA LEU A 16 -21.07 19.53 -12.69
C LEU A 16 -20.68 19.83 -11.23
N ALA A 17 -20.88 18.86 -10.33
CA ALA A 17 -20.48 19.01 -8.93
C ALA A 17 -18.94 18.96 -8.73
N ASP A 18 -18.20 18.31 -9.63
CA ASP A 18 -16.73 18.29 -9.61
C ASP A 18 -16.16 19.67 -9.98
N GLN A 19 -16.69 20.21 -11.07
CA GLN A 19 -16.27 21.49 -11.62
C GLN A 19 -16.63 22.67 -10.71
N LEU A 20 -17.68 22.56 -9.88
CA LEU A 20 -18.06 23.64 -8.97
C LEU A 20 -17.26 23.62 -7.66
N ILE A 21 -17.02 22.43 -7.10
CA ILE A 21 -16.45 22.29 -5.74
C ILE A 21 -14.94 22.06 -5.79
N PHE A 22 -14.46 21.20 -6.69
CA PHE A 22 -13.08 20.75 -6.73
C PHE A 22 -12.19 21.52 -7.70
N LYS A 23 -12.75 22.31 -8.62
CA LYS A 23 -11.98 23.12 -9.59
C LYS A 23 -10.96 24.05 -8.92
N LYS A 24 -11.32 24.70 -7.80
CA LYS A 24 -10.36 25.54 -7.05
C LYS A 24 -9.20 24.74 -6.47
N ILE A 25 -9.46 23.53 -5.99
CA ILE A 25 -8.44 22.64 -5.42
C ILE A 25 -7.53 22.12 -6.55
N GLN A 26 -8.11 21.73 -7.68
CA GLN A 26 -7.38 21.25 -8.86
C GLN A 26 -6.51 22.36 -9.47
N GLU A 27 -7.02 23.59 -9.59
CA GLU A 27 -6.26 24.75 -10.06
C GLU A 27 -5.11 25.11 -9.11
N GLY A 28 -5.32 25.01 -7.79
CA GLY A 28 -4.25 25.22 -6.80
C GLY A 28 -3.08 24.24 -6.90
N LEU A 29 -3.32 23.04 -7.43
CA LEU A 29 -2.30 22.01 -7.67
C LEU A 29 -1.77 22.01 -9.11
N GLY A 30 -2.17 23.01 -9.93
CA GLY A 30 -1.70 23.17 -11.31
C GLY A 30 -2.57 22.50 -12.38
N GLY A 31 -3.73 21.93 -12.02
CA GLY A 31 -4.77 21.45 -12.94
C GLY A 31 -4.41 20.23 -13.80
N SER A 32 -3.16 19.77 -13.74
CA SER A 32 -2.61 18.73 -14.61
C SER A 32 -2.17 17.47 -13.86
N VAL A 33 -2.49 17.36 -12.57
CA VAL A 33 -2.18 16.18 -11.77
C VAL A 33 -3.00 15.00 -12.29
N ARG A 34 -2.32 13.96 -12.74
CA ARG A 34 -2.92 12.71 -13.24
C ARG A 34 -2.65 11.52 -12.33
N LEU A 35 -1.51 11.58 -11.64
CA LEU A 35 -1.00 10.54 -10.78
C LEU A 35 -0.45 11.16 -9.51
N MET A 36 -0.81 10.58 -8.37
CA MET A 36 -0.25 10.91 -7.07
C MET A 36 0.20 9.62 -6.39
N LEU A 37 1.38 9.65 -5.81
CA LEU A 37 1.95 8.55 -5.05
C LEU A 37 1.92 8.91 -3.57
N THR A 38 1.35 8.04 -2.75
CA THR A 38 1.39 8.11 -1.30
C THR A 38 2.13 6.90 -0.77
N GLY A 39 2.96 7.11 0.24
CA GLY A 39 3.71 6.03 0.86
C GLY A 39 4.40 6.48 2.12
N SER A 40 4.19 5.71 3.20
CA SER A 40 4.95 5.72 4.46
C SER A 40 4.13 4.96 5.52
N ALA A 41 2.95 5.48 5.84
CA ALA A 41 2.03 4.94 6.83
C ALA A 41 0.71 4.53 6.16
N PRO A 42 0.00 3.53 6.71
CA PRO A 42 -1.32 3.15 6.19
C PRO A 42 -2.28 4.32 6.30
N CYS A 43 -2.78 4.81 5.16
CA CYS A 43 -3.86 5.78 5.12
C CYS A 43 -5.21 5.08 5.25
N ALA A 44 -6.18 5.74 5.87
CA ALA A 44 -7.54 5.21 5.93
C ALA A 44 -8.19 5.24 4.54
N ASP A 45 -8.90 4.17 4.19
CA ASP A 45 -9.57 3.99 2.89
C ASP A 45 -10.48 5.17 2.51
N ILE A 46 -11.16 5.74 3.51
CA ILE A 46 -12.04 6.90 3.35
C ILE A 46 -11.27 8.14 2.88
N VAL A 47 -10.05 8.35 3.37
CA VAL A 47 -9.21 9.51 3.04
C VAL A 47 -8.66 9.38 1.62
N LEU A 48 -8.23 8.18 1.24
CA LEU A 48 -7.77 7.88 -0.11
C LEU A 48 -8.89 8.07 -1.13
N THR A 49 -10.08 7.55 -0.82
CA THR A 49 -11.26 7.70 -1.67
C THR A 49 -11.65 9.16 -1.82
N PHE A 50 -11.61 9.93 -0.72
CA PHE A 50 -11.85 11.36 -0.75
C PHE A 50 -10.83 12.11 -1.61
N MET A 51 -9.53 11.85 -1.44
CA MET A 51 -8.50 12.52 -2.24
C MET A 51 -8.60 12.15 -3.72
N ARG A 52 -8.89 10.89 -4.07
CA ARG A 52 -9.14 10.47 -5.46
C ARG A 52 -10.29 11.24 -6.09
N CYS A 53 -11.38 11.45 -5.33
CA CYS A 53 -12.52 12.26 -5.77
C CYS A 53 -12.16 13.75 -5.88
N ALA A 54 -11.48 14.31 -4.89
CA ALA A 54 -11.19 15.75 -4.82
C ALA A 54 -10.17 16.20 -5.88
N LEU A 55 -9.21 15.34 -6.19
CA LEU A 55 -8.12 15.64 -7.13
C LEU A 55 -8.46 15.24 -8.56
N GLY A 56 -9.41 14.31 -8.76
CA GLY A 56 -9.68 13.74 -10.08
C GLY A 56 -8.42 13.13 -10.70
N ALA A 57 -7.65 12.41 -9.87
CA ALA A 57 -6.37 11.79 -10.22
C ALA A 57 -6.27 10.39 -9.60
N VAL A 58 -5.46 9.53 -10.22
CA VAL A 58 -5.18 8.19 -9.68
C VAL A 58 -4.21 8.34 -8.50
N ILE A 59 -4.58 7.77 -7.36
CA ILE A 59 -3.72 7.74 -6.17
C ILE A 59 -3.25 6.30 -5.96
N ILE A 60 -1.93 6.14 -6.05
CA ILE A 60 -1.21 4.89 -5.83
C ILE A 60 -0.65 4.92 -4.42
N GLU A 61 -0.95 3.87 -3.66
CA GLU A 61 -0.29 3.60 -2.39
C GLU A 61 0.92 2.70 -2.62
N GLY A 62 2.04 3.02 -1.98
CA GLY A 62 3.20 2.17 -1.94
C GLY A 62 3.86 2.22 -0.57
N TYR A 63 4.38 1.10 -0.11
CA TYR A 63 5.21 1.08 1.10
C TYR A 63 6.69 1.07 0.71
N GLY A 64 7.49 1.87 1.40
CA GLY A 64 8.90 2.02 1.17
C GLY A 64 9.65 2.27 2.48
N GLN A 65 10.90 1.83 2.52
CA GLN A 65 11.81 2.03 3.64
C GLN A 65 13.13 2.59 3.09
N THR A 66 13.88 3.36 3.87
CA THR A 66 15.17 3.89 3.41
C THR A 66 16.20 2.78 3.21
N GLU A 67 16.03 1.67 3.93
CA GLU A 67 16.84 0.46 3.88
C GLU A 67 16.60 -0.37 2.61
N CYS A 68 15.43 -0.22 1.97
CA CYS A 68 15.03 -0.97 0.77
C CYS A 68 14.59 0.01 -0.31
N VAL A 69 15.54 0.44 -1.16
CA VAL A 69 15.38 1.24 -2.39
C VAL A 69 14.00 1.87 -2.52
N ALA A 70 13.80 3.04 -1.89
CA ALA A 70 12.63 3.97 -1.91
C ALA A 70 11.20 3.40 -1.95
N CYS A 71 10.88 2.46 -2.83
CA CYS A 71 9.60 1.78 -3.00
C CYS A 71 9.78 0.25 -2.88
N ALA A 72 9.26 -0.31 -1.80
CA ALA A 72 9.29 -1.75 -1.54
C ALA A 72 8.11 -2.49 -2.21
N THR A 73 6.92 -1.91 -2.08
CA THR A 73 5.66 -2.36 -2.71
C THR A 73 4.96 -1.17 -3.34
N ILE A 74 4.21 -1.44 -4.40
CA ILE A 74 3.40 -0.43 -5.06
C ILE A 74 2.10 -1.05 -5.56
N THR A 75 1.01 -0.31 -5.42
CA THR A 75 -0.26 -0.63 -6.07
C THR A 75 -0.22 -0.30 -7.55
N LEU A 76 -0.90 -1.09 -8.37
CA LEU A 76 -0.98 -0.85 -9.81
C LEU A 76 -1.96 0.30 -10.10
N GLU A 77 -1.72 1.07 -11.14
CA GLU A 77 -2.58 2.17 -11.58
C GLU A 77 -4.02 1.76 -11.95
N GLY A 78 -4.27 0.45 -12.12
CA GLY A 78 -5.58 -0.14 -12.35
C GLY A 78 -6.30 -0.62 -11.08
N ASP A 79 -5.59 -0.71 -9.96
CA ASP A 79 -6.13 -1.27 -8.73
C ASP A 79 -6.79 -0.17 -7.88
N CYS A 80 -8.12 -0.23 -7.82
CA CYS A 80 -8.91 0.78 -7.13
C CYS A 80 -9.26 0.37 -5.70
N VAL A 81 -8.89 -0.84 -5.27
CA VAL A 81 -9.20 -1.32 -3.93
C VAL A 81 -8.29 -0.58 -2.92
N PRO A 82 -8.86 0.18 -1.98
CA PRO A 82 -8.07 0.82 -0.94
C PRO A 82 -7.70 -0.20 0.17
N GLY A 83 -6.66 0.10 0.94
CA GLY A 83 -6.29 -0.68 2.12
C GLY A 83 -5.23 -1.76 1.89
N HIS A 84 -4.60 -1.78 0.72
CA HIS A 84 -3.45 -2.63 0.44
C HIS A 84 -2.31 -1.85 -0.22
N VAL A 85 -1.07 -2.25 0.08
CA VAL A 85 0.14 -1.61 -0.47
C VAL A 85 0.57 -2.21 -1.82
N GLY A 86 -0.16 -3.21 -2.30
CA GLY A 86 0.05 -3.80 -3.62
C GLY A 86 1.15 -4.85 -3.66
N VAL A 87 1.64 -5.10 -4.87
CA VAL A 87 2.62 -6.15 -5.13
C VAL A 87 4.04 -5.67 -4.81
N PRO A 88 4.94 -6.60 -4.41
CA PRO A 88 6.33 -6.27 -4.22
C PRO A 88 6.99 -5.85 -5.53
N SER A 89 7.86 -4.85 -5.46
CA SER A 89 8.72 -4.45 -6.57
C SER A 89 9.57 -5.66 -7.01
N PRO A 90 9.84 -5.86 -8.32
CA PRO A 90 10.55 -7.05 -8.83
C PRO A 90 11.94 -7.27 -8.21
N CYS A 91 12.56 -6.23 -7.67
CA CYS A 91 13.86 -6.30 -7.00
C CYS A 91 13.77 -6.62 -5.50
N ASN A 92 12.56 -6.73 -4.93
CA ASN A 92 12.38 -6.95 -3.50
C ASN A 92 11.64 -8.27 -3.23
N ALA A 93 12.17 -9.04 -2.28
CA ALA A 93 11.51 -10.23 -1.75
C ALA A 93 10.99 -9.97 -0.34
N PHE A 94 9.74 -10.36 -0.09
CA PHE A 94 9.07 -10.25 1.19
C PHE A 94 9.06 -11.61 1.88
N LYS A 95 9.50 -11.65 3.13
CA LYS A 95 9.41 -12.86 3.96
C LYS A 95 8.82 -12.51 5.32
N ASP A 96 7.67 -13.11 5.61
CA ASP A 96 7.07 -13.02 6.94
C ASP A 96 7.89 -13.85 7.93
N ILE A 97 8.30 -13.20 9.02
CA ILE A 97 9.00 -13.87 10.12
C ILE A 97 8.04 -14.01 11.28
N TYR A 98 7.71 -15.26 11.56
CA TYR A 98 6.95 -15.64 12.73
C TYR A 98 7.93 -15.89 13.88
N LEU A 99 7.85 -15.09 14.93
CA LEU A 99 8.53 -15.39 16.18
C LEU A 99 7.49 -16.05 17.09
N CYS A 100 7.67 -17.35 17.31
CA CYS A 100 7.02 -18.00 18.43
C CYS A 100 7.83 -17.66 19.69
N SER A 101 7.22 -16.89 20.60
CA SER A 101 7.85 -16.47 21.85
C SER A 101 8.14 -17.65 22.79
N GLU A 102 7.53 -18.80 22.57
CA GLU A 102 7.68 -20.00 23.39
C GLU A 102 7.89 -21.24 22.53
N GLN A 103 9.15 -21.70 22.50
CA GLN A 103 9.66 -23.08 22.37
C GLN A 103 10.95 -23.11 21.55
N PHE A 104 12.04 -22.66 22.17
CA PHE A 104 13.38 -23.09 21.79
C PHE A 104 13.66 -24.42 22.51
N SER A 105 13.25 -25.53 21.91
CA SER A 105 13.79 -26.84 22.31
C SER A 105 15.16 -26.98 21.66
N ILE A 106 16.20 -27.17 22.47
CA ILE A 106 17.56 -27.43 21.96
C ILE A 106 17.67 -28.94 21.77
N GLU A 107 17.62 -29.39 20.52
CA GLU A 107 17.90 -30.78 20.18
C GLU A 107 19.24 -30.83 19.42
N ASN A 108 20.21 -31.57 19.96
CA ASN A 108 21.56 -31.73 19.37
C ASN A 108 22.29 -30.40 19.08
N GLY A 109 22.18 -29.42 19.98
CA GLY A 109 22.92 -28.15 19.91
C GLY A 109 22.48 -27.19 18.79
N LYS A 110 21.34 -27.46 18.13
CA LYS A 110 20.73 -26.56 17.15
C LYS A 110 19.34 -26.14 17.64
N PRO A 111 18.92 -24.88 17.42
CA PRO A 111 17.56 -24.46 17.72
C PRO A 111 16.60 -25.23 16.81
N TYR A 112 15.71 -26.02 17.40
CA TYR A 112 14.67 -26.76 16.68
C TYR A 112 13.32 -26.04 16.78
N TYR A 113 12.63 -25.94 15.64
CA TYR A 113 11.30 -25.35 15.54
C TYR A 113 10.26 -26.46 15.43
N ASP A 114 9.38 -26.58 16.42
CA ASP A 114 8.27 -27.54 16.37
C ASP A 114 7.20 -27.10 15.35
N PRO A 115 6.97 -27.85 14.24
CA PRO A 115 6.01 -27.47 13.21
C PRO A 115 4.54 -27.52 13.67
N LYS A 116 4.28 -28.05 14.86
CA LYS A 116 2.93 -28.26 15.42
C LYS A 116 2.48 -27.16 16.39
N ASN A 117 3.39 -26.28 16.82
CA ASN A 117 3.07 -25.18 17.75
C ASN A 117 3.01 -23.80 17.06
N LEU A 118 2.82 -23.79 15.73
CA LEU A 118 2.71 -22.55 14.95
C LEU A 118 1.43 -21.76 15.21
N THR A 119 0.43 -22.33 15.90
CA THR A 119 -0.87 -21.69 16.14
C THR A 119 -0.79 -20.45 17.03
N ASN A 120 0.30 -20.26 17.78
CA ASN A 120 0.49 -19.09 18.65
C ASN A 120 1.64 -18.17 18.19
N CYS A 121 2.18 -18.38 16.98
CA CYS A 121 3.21 -17.49 16.47
C CYS A 121 2.58 -16.20 15.95
N LYS A 122 2.92 -15.06 16.56
CA LYS A 122 2.57 -13.75 16.03
C LYS A 122 3.59 -13.37 14.95
N ALA A 123 3.11 -12.82 13.83
CA ALA A 123 3.98 -12.19 12.85
C ALA A 123 4.70 -11.03 13.55
N TYR A 124 6.01 -11.14 13.69
CA TYR A 124 6.81 -10.19 14.48
C TYR A 124 7.46 -9.13 13.59
N GLY A 125 7.50 -9.37 12.28
CA GLY A 125 7.96 -8.43 11.29
C GLY A 125 8.02 -9.04 9.90
N ILE A 126 8.10 -8.15 8.92
CA ILE A 126 8.33 -8.49 7.52
C ILE A 126 9.80 -8.21 7.25
N LYS A 127 10.56 -9.23 6.82
CA LYS A 127 11.94 -9.01 6.38
C LYS A 127 11.95 -8.76 4.88
N LEU A 128 12.40 -7.56 4.53
CA LEU A 128 12.64 -7.15 3.16
C LEU A 128 14.06 -7.50 2.78
N SER A 129 14.23 -8.22 1.67
CA SER A 129 15.53 -8.43 1.05
C SER A 129 15.51 -7.73 -0.30
N SER A 130 16.21 -6.60 -0.40
CA SER A 130 16.48 -5.94 -1.67
C SER A 130 17.59 -6.71 -2.38
N GLY A 131 17.22 -7.44 -3.44
CA GLY A 131 18.20 -7.88 -4.42
C GLY A 131 18.60 -6.63 -5.20
N GLY A 132 19.85 -6.17 -5.05
CA GLY A 132 20.34 -5.04 -5.83
C GLY A 132 20.06 -5.26 -7.31
N CYS A 133 19.42 -4.28 -7.96
CA CYS A 133 19.37 -4.21 -9.42
C CYS A 133 20.78 -4.04 -9.98
#